data_AF-A0A9E4TLV3-F1
#
_entry.id   AF-A0A9E4TLV3-F1
#
_cell.length_a   1.000
_cell.length_b   1.000
_cell.length_c   1.000
_cell.angle_alpha   90.00
_cell.angle_beta   90.00
_cell.angle_gamma   90.00
#
_symmetry.space_group_name_H-M   'P 1'
#
loop_
_entity.id
_entity.type
_entity.pdbx_description
1 polymer ?
#
loop_
_entity_poly.entity_id
_entity_poly.type
_entity_poly.pdbx_seq_one_letter_code
_entity_poly.pdbx_strand_id
1 'polypeptide(L)'
;WHTMLPEINAVSTIIRYQRYPDEVPLSRLGVKPKQAYPVPSLMPSGRSNGRGGGKGGRRTLYLVPEDIAGTVYSQYWSAGEVSRGYKSLDGAVNLVIRNIASASGPTFTYLYMPQVDRAAHDNGTRHEETLSALDQVDKAVERLASSLPGDASLIITADHGHLDAGPDEQHKLEPNDALLSLCLGPPSGDIRLMYVNVRDENIQKFRELVSTRYDEDFLVLTTDEAVEMDLFGPGALSPEARSRVGNLMVISTGRAVLDYRTALGLKAEGKATKRSHHSGLTPEEMRVPLLII
;
A
#
# COMPACT_ATOMS: atom_id res chain seq x y z
N TRP A 1 -0.98 2.50 -3.97
CA TRP A 1 -1.05 3.64 -3.02
C TRP A 1 -1.82 4.87 -3.51
N HIS A 2 -2.05 5.01 -4.82
CA HIS A 2 -2.73 6.17 -5.39
C HIS A 2 -4.20 5.85 -5.60
N THR A 3 -5.08 6.62 -4.97
CA THR A 3 -6.52 6.33 -4.93
C THR A 3 -7.28 7.48 -5.53
N MET A 4 -8.25 7.16 -6.37
CA MET A 4 -9.23 8.12 -6.87
C MET A 4 -10.11 8.62 -5.71
N LEU A 5 -10.11 9.92 -5.43
CA LEU A 5 -11.05 10.52 -4.47
C LEU A 5 -12.18 11.23 -5.22
N PRO A 6 -13.44 10.72 -5.15
CA PRO A 6 -14.59 11.34 -5.81
C PRO A 6 -14.83 12.79 -5.38
N GLU A 7 -14.53 13.14 -4.12
CA GLU A 7 -14.78 14.46 -3.54
C GLU A 7 -14.09 15.60 -4.29
N ILE A 8 -12.94 15.32 -4.90
CA ILE A 8 -12.14 16.30 -5.63
C ILE A 8 -11.89 15.89 -7.08
N ASN A 9 -12.49 14.78 -7.50
CA ASN A 9 -12.24 14.13 -8.79
C ASN A 9 -10.74 14.11 -9.15
N ALA A 10 -9.88 13.77 -8.18
CA ALA A 10 -8.45 13.63 -8.40
C ALA A 10 -7.83 12.41 -7.72
N VAL A 11 -6.77 11.89 -8.33
CA VAL A 11 -5.92 10.85 -7.74
C VAL A 11 -5.15 11.44 -6.57
N SER A 12 -5.12 10.72 -5.46
CA SER A 12 -4.55 11.17 -4.20
C SER A 12 -3.62 10.11 -3.60
N THR A 13 -2.53 10.56 -2.98
CA THR A 13 -1.67 9.70 -2.17
C THR A 13 -2.21 9.70 -0.75
N ILE A 14 -3.05 8.72 -0.44
CA ILE A 14 -3.79 8.66 0.83
C ILE A 14 -2.87 8.56 2.04
N ILE A 15 -1.70 7.92 1.96
CA ILE A 15 -0.75 7.82 3.09
C ILE A 15 -0.18 9.21 3.46
N ARG A 16 0.09 10.06 2.47
CA ARG A 16 0.61 11.42 2.66
C ARG A 16 -0.50 12.48 2.78
N TYR A 17 -1.76 12.09 2.62
CA TYR A 17 -2.91 12.98 2.66
C TYR A 17 -2.78 14.18 1.70
N GLN A 18 -2.31 13.93 0.49
CA GLN A 18 -2.09 14.94 -0.54
C GLN A 18 -2.62 14.48 -1.90
N ARG A 19 -2.99 15.44 -2.76
CA ARG A 19 -3.28 15.18 -4.16
C ARG A 19 -2.00 14.70 -4.84
N TYR A 20 -2.12 13.70 -5.69
CA TYR A 20 -0.96 13.00 -6.22
C TYR A 20 -0.11 13.85 -7.19
N PRO A 21 -0.69 14.56 -8.19
CA PRO A 21 0.10 15.35 -9.14
C PRO A 21 0.97 16.47 -8.60
N ASP A 22 0.47 17.23 -7.62
CA ASP A 22 1.06 18.51 -7.21
C ASP A 22 1.32 18.59 -5.72
N GLU A 23 1.13 17.47 -5.02
CA GLU A 23 1.37 17.32 -3.59
C GLU A 23 0.57 18.32 -2.72
N VAL A 24 -0.48 18.92 -3.28
CA VAL A 24 -1.34 19.84 -2.53
C VAL A 24 -2.04 19.07 -1.41
N PRO A 25 -1.92 19.50 -0.14
CA PRO A 25 -2.59 18.81 0.96
C PRO A 25 -4.09 18.71 0.75
N LEU A 26 -4.68 17.54 0.99
CA LEU A 26 -6.11 17.30 0.76
C LEU A 26 -7.01 18.20 1.63
N SER A 27 -6.51 18.64 2.79
CA SER A 27 -7.19 19.62 3.64
C SER A 27 -7.38 20.98 2.95
N ARG A 28 -6.43 21.41 2.10
CA ARG A 28 -6.55 22.65 1.31
C ARG A 28 -7.57 22.51 0.18
N LEU A 29 -7.87 21.28 -0.22
CA LEU A 29 -8.90 20.96 -1.21
C LEU A 29 -10.27 20.67 -0.57
N GLY A 30 -10.41 20.88 0.75
CA GLY A 30 -11.67 20.69 1.48
C GLY A 30 -12.00 19.23 1.82
N VAL A 31 -11.12 18.28 1.51
CA VAL A 31 -11.32 16.87 1.88
C VAL A 31 -11.08 16.72 3.38
N LYS A 32 -12.07 16.18 4.08
CA LYS A 32 -12.00 15.85 5.50
C LYS A 32 -11.42 14.45 5.69
N PRO A 33 -10.74 14.16 6.82
CA PRO A 33 -10.17 12.83 7.06
C PRO A 33 -11.19 11.71 6.93
N LYS A 34 -12.42 11.91 7.41
CA LYS A 34 -13.54 10.95 7.28
C LYS A 34 -14.01 10.68 5.84
N GLN A 35 -13.60 11.48 4.86
CA GLN A 35 -13.89 11.24 3.44
C GLN A 35 -12.79 10.40 2.81
N ALA A 36 -11.52 10.69 3.13
CA ALA A 36 -10.40 9.88 2.72
C ALA A 36 -10.38 8.49 3.40
N TYR A 37 -10.81 8.42 4.66
CA TYR A 37 -10.86 7.23 5.49
C TYR A 37 -12.25 7.07 6.12
N PRO A 38 -13.22 6.53 5.36
CA PRO A 38 -14.63 6.54 5.73
C PRO A 38 -15.01 5.45 6.73
N VAL A 39 -14.19 4.42 6.86
CA VAL A 39 -14.39 3.33 7.82
C VAL A 39 -13.61 3.61 9.11
N PRO A 40 -14.04 3.10 10.27
CA PRO A 40 -13.23 3.14 11.48
C PRO A 40 -11.91 2.38 11.29
N SER A 41 -10.88 2.77 12.04
CA SER A 41 -9.66 1.95 12.10
C SER A 41 -9.96 0.57 12.68
N LEU A 42 -9.33 -0.45 12.10
CA LEU A 42 -9.32 -1.83 12.59
C LEU A 42 -8.24 -2.08 13.66
N MET A 43 -7.32 -1.12 13.85
CA MET A 43 -6.25 -1.30 14.81
C MET A 43 -6.77 -1.16 16.25
N PRO A 44 -6.19 -1.91 17.20
CA PRO A 44 -6.53 -1.76 18.61
C PRO A 44 -6.35 -0.33 19.09
N SER A 45 -7.30 0.20 19.86
CA SER A 45 -7.11 1.46 20.59
C SER A 45 -6.93 1.18 22.08
N GLY A 46 -6.01 1.88 22.73
CA GLY A 46 -5.86 1.86 24.19
C GLY A 46 -7.06 2.51 24.89
N ARG A 47 -7.80 3.36 24.17
CA ARG A 47 -9.11 3.88 24.59
C ARG A 47 -10.18 2.80 24.41
N SER A 48 -10.82 2.40 25.51
CA SER A 48 -12.04 1.59 25.46
C SER A 48 -13.13 2.37 24.73
N ASN A 49 -13.32 2.14 23.44
CA ASN A 49 -14.51 2.61 22.75
C ASN A 49 -15.70 1.87 23.38
N GLY A 50 -16.59 2.61 24.04
CA GLY A 50 -17.69 2.13 24.89
C GLY A 50 -18.80 1.34 24.19
N ARG A 51 -18.48 0.41 23.29
CA ARG A 51 -19.38 -0.59 22.73
C ARG A 51 -18.70 -1.96 22.81
N GLY A 52 -18.76 -2.56 23.99
CA GLY A 52 -18.15 -3.87 24.29
C GLY A 52 -17.35 -3.79 25.59
N GLY A 53 -18.04 -3.95 26.71
CA GLY A 53 -17.45 -3.87 28.05
C GLY A 53 -16.37 -4.93 28.28
N GLY A 54 -15.11 -4.51 28.18
CA GLY A 54 -13.97 -5.19 28.78
C GLY A 54 -13.16 -4.17 29.58
N LYS A 55 -13.24 -4.23 30.91
CA LYS A 55 -12.25 -3.57 31.79
C LYS A 55 -10.89 -4.25 31.53
N GLY A 56 -10.04 -3.64 30.72
CA GLY A 56 -8.68 -4.17 30.45
C GLY A 56 -8.11 -3.80 29.07
N GLY A 57 -8.13 -2.52 28.68
CA GLY A 57 -7.51 -2.09 27.42
C GLY A 57 -6.00 -2.39 27.40
N ARG A 58 -5.51 -2.95 26.29
CA ARG A 58 -4.06 -3.16 26.09
C ARG A 58 -3.40 -1.81 25.82
N ARG A 59 -2.24 -1.54 26.43
CA ARG A 59 -1.44 -0.37 26.06
C ARG A 59 -0.88 -0.56 24.65
N THR A 60 -1.22 0.34 23.72
CA THR A 60 -0.81 0.25 22.33
C THR A 60 0.42 1.11 22.04
N LEU A 61 1.33 0.62 21.19
CA LEU A 61 2.46 1.37 20.65
C LEU A 61 2.53 1.15 19.14
N TYR A 62 2.42 2.23 18.37
CA TYR A 62 2.55 2.23 16.92
C TYR A 62 3.88 2.87 16.54
N LEU A 63 4.78 2.10 15.92
CA LEU A 63 6.09 2.54 15.44
C LEU A 63 6.14 2.50 13.92
N VAL A 64 6.41 3.65 13.31
CA VAL A 64 6.57 3.84 11.87
C VAL A 64 7.77 4.76 11.61
N PRO A 65 8.33 4.79 10.40
CA PRO A 65 9.32 5.80 10.01
C PRO A 65 8.84 7.22 10.30
N GLU A 66 9.78 8.10 10.65
CA GLU A 66 9.46 9.48 11.04
C GLU A 66 8.75 10.30 9.95
N ASP A 67 8.97 10.01 8.67
CA ASP A 67 8.39 10.74 7.54
C ASP A 67 6.91 10.42 7.30
N ILE A 68 6.40 9.35 7.92
CA ILE A 68 4.97 8.97 7.89
C ILE A 68 4.32 8.98 9.27
N ALA A 69 5.07 9.30 10.33
CA ALA A 69 4.53 9.45 11.68
C ALA A 69 3.74 10.75 11.83
N GLY A 70 2.59 10.69 12.51
CA GLY A 70 1.75 11.86 12.78
C GLY A 70 1.01 12.45 11.57
N THR A 71 1.07 11.80 10.40
CA THR A 71 0.25 12.16 9.23
C THR A 71 -1.22 11.90 9.51
N VAL A 72 -2.12 12.48 8.70
CA VAL A 72 -3.57 12.20 8.83
C VAL A 72 -3.84 10.70 8.69
N TYR A 73 -3.12 10.02 7.80
CA TYR A 73 -3.17 8.56 7.67
C TYR A 73 -2.74 7.86 8.95
N SER A 74 -1.57 8.21 9.51
CA SER A 74 -1.05 7.52 10.70
C SER A 74 -1.71 7.87 12.01
N GLN A 75 -2.52 8.93 12.03
CA GLN A 75 -3.49 9.18 13.09
C GLN A 75 -4.79 8.39 12.85
N TYR A 76 -5.22 8.24 11.60
CA TYR A 76 -6.38 7.44 11.26
C TYR A 76 -6.16 5.97 11.60
N TRP A 77 -5.16 5.32 10.99
CA TRP A 77 -4.99 3.87 11.13
C TRP A 77 -4.56 3.48 12.55
N SER A 78 -3.90 4.34 13.32
CA SER A 78 -3.61 4.09 14.74
C SER A 78 -4.82 4.28 15.67
N ALA A 79 -6.02 4.53 15.13
CA ALA A 79 -7.23 4.87 15.90
C ALA A 79 -7.05 6.10 16.81
N GLY A 80 -6.23 7.07 16.37
CA GLY A 80 -5.89 8.28 17.13
C GLY A 80 -4.85 8.05 18.24
N GLU A 81 -4.29 6.85 18.35
CA GLU A 81 -3.14 6.59 19.22
C GLU A 81 -1.87 7.22 18.62
N VAL A 82 -0.94 7.61 19.48
CA VAL A 82 0.28 8.30 19.03
C VAL A 82 1.21 7.33 18.31
N SER A 83 1.21 7.39 16.98
CA SER A 83 2.26 6.82 16.14
C SER A 83 3.57 7.54 16.39
N ARG A 84 4.59 6.83 16.88
CA ARG A 84 5.94 7.37 17.09
C ARG A 84 6.81 7.10 15.88
N GLY A 85 7.43 8.16 15.38
CA GLY A 85 8.46 8.10 14.36
C GLY A 85 9.74 7.49 14.91
N TYR A 86 10.34 6.55 14.18
CA TYR A 86 11.72 6.11 14.42
C TYR A 86 12.64 6.55 13.26
N LYS A 87 13.91 6.80 13.60
CA LYS A 87 14.97 7.21 12.65
C LYS A 87 15.83 6.06 12.16
N SER A 88 15.95 5.02 12.98
CA SER A 88 16.70 3.81 12.67
C SER A 88 15.96 2.58 13.19
N LEU A 89 16.15 1.46 12.52
CA LEU A 89 15.54 0.19 12.91
C LEU A 89 15.97 -0.23 14.32
N ASP A 90 17.25 -0.08 14.64
CA ASP A 90 17.77 -0.35 15.99
C ASP A 90 17.10 0.52 17.06
N GLY A 91 16.85 1.80 16.75
CA GLY A 91 16.13 2.71 17.62
C GLY A 91 14.70 2.23 17.88
N ALA A 92 14.03 1.74 16.83
CA ALA A 92 12.69 1.17 16.92
C ALA A 92 12.68 -0.09 17.79
N VAL A 93 13.58 -1.05 17.53
CA VAL A 93 13.72 -2.28 18.33
C VAL A 93 13.96 -1.96 19.81
N ASN A 94 14.85 -1.02 20.12
CA ASN A 94 15.10 -0.58 21.49
C ASN A 94 13.86 0.03 22.16
N LEU A 95 13.01 0.74 21.40
CA LEU A 95 11.75 1.27 21.91
C LEU A 95 10.74 0.15 22.21
N VAL A 96 10.65 -0.88 21.36
CA VAL A 96 9.79 -2.04 21.60
C VAL A 96 10.22 -2.78 22.86
N ILE A 97 11.51 -3.11 22.98
CA ILE A 97 12.05 -3.83 24.14
C ILE A 97 11.79 -3.05 25.44
N ARG A 98 12.06 -1.73 25.46
CA ARG A 98 11.74 -0.89 26.62
C ARG A 98 10.25 -0.81 26.92
N ASN A 99 9.40 -0.77 25.89
CA ASN A 99 7.95 -0.78 26.07
C ASN A 99 7.53 -2.07 26.77
N ILE A 100 7.97 -3.23 26.29
CA ILE A 100 7.66 -4.53 26.90
C ILE A 100 8.19 -4.60 28.34
N ALA A 101 9.45 -4.25 28.57
CA ALA A 101 10.08 -4.34 29.89
C ALA A 101 9.45 -3.41 30.95
N SER A 102 8.84 -2.30 30.53
CA SER A 102 8.15 -1.35 31.41
C SER A 102 6.64 -1.57 31.51
N ALA A 103 6.12 -2.66 30.92
CA ALA A 103 4.70 -2.95 30.93
C ALA A 103 4.26 -3.45 32.32
N SER A 104 3.24 -2.83 32.89
CA SER A 104 2.54 -3.30 34.10
C SER A 104 1.28 -4.11 33.80
N GLY A 105 1.00 -4.36 32.52
CA GLY A 105 -0.17 -5.08 32.03
C GLY A 105 -0.06 -5.33 30.52
N PRO A 106 -1.10 -5.93 29.90
CA PRO A 106 -1.06 -6.31 28.50
C PRO A 106 -0.73 -5.15 27.56
N THR A 107 0.15 -5.39 26.60
CA THR A 107 0.53 -4.41 25.57
C THR A 107 0.32 -4.97 24.16
N PHE A 108 0.20 -4.08 23.19
CA PHE A 108 0.22 -4.41 21.77
C PHE A 108 1.16 -3.43 21.08
N THR A 109 2.14 -3.93 20.34
CA THR A 109 3.08 -3.10 19.58
C THR A 109 3.00 -3.47 18.11
N TYR A 110 2.85 -2.46 17.26
CA TYR A 110 2.94 -2.60 15.81
C TYR A 110 4.19 -1.85 15.34
N LEU A 111 5.10 -2.55 14.67
CA LEU A 111 6.34 -2.00 14.12
C LEU A 111 6.33 -2.22 12.61
N TYR A 112 6.20 -1.13 11.85
CA TYR A 112 6.33 -1.14 10.39
C TYR A 112 7.79 -0.96 9.97
N MET A 113 8.27 -1.73 8.99
CA MET A 113 9.67 -1.76 8.54
C MET A 113 9.74 -1.68 7.00
N PRO A 114 9.98 -0.51 6.38
CA PRO A 114 9.97 -0.34 4.92
C PRO A 114 11.32 -0.63 4.24
N GLN A 115 12.33 -1.09 4.98
CA GLN A 115 13.72 -1.11 4.52
C GLN A 115 13.90 -2.01 3.28
N VAL A 116 13.31 -3.20 3.32
CA VAL A 116 13.39 -4.19 2.23
C VAL A 116 12.61 -3.70 1.00
N ASP A 117 11.39 -3.22 1.19
CA ASP A 117 10.55 -2.66 0.12
C ASP A 117 11.28 -1.53 -0.64
N ARG A 118 11.80 -0.55 0.11
CA ARG A 118 12.53 0.58 -0.45
C ARG A 118 13.76 0.13 -1.24
N ALA A 119 14.57 -0.75 -0.65
CA ALA A 119 15.80 -1.23 -1.29
C ALA A 119 15.49 -2.04 -2.55
N ALA A 120 14.46 -2.90 -2.51
CA ALA A 120 14.02 -3.69 -3.65
C ALA A 120 13.52 -2.78 -4.79
N HIS A 121 12.68 -1.79 -4.49
CA HIS A 121 12.25 -0.82 -5.50
C HIS A 121 13.42 -0.10 -6.18
N ASP A 122 14.41 0.35 -5.41
CA ASP A 122 15.54 1.12 -5.92
C ASP A 122 16.53 0.24 -6.71
N ASN A 123 16.78 -0.99 -6.24
CA ASN A 123 17.94 -1.77 -6.68
C ASN A 123 17.59 -3.14 -7.31
N GLY A 124 16.38 -3.64 -7.11
CA GLY A 124 15.97 -4.98 -7.51
C GLY A 124 16.02 -5.99 -6.35
N THR A 125 15.26 -7.07 -6.46
CA THR A 125 15.02 -8.06 -5.39
C THR A 125 16.28 -8.77 -4.90
N ARG A 126 17.28 -8.94 -5.78
CA ARG A 126 18.52 -9.70 -5.50
C ARG A 126 19.77 -8.84 -5.39
N HIS A 127 19.63 -7.52 -5.39
CA HIS A 127 20.77 -6.61 -5.28
C HIS A 127 21.38 -6.65 -3.88
N GLU A 128 22.68 -6.40 -3.75
CA GLU A 128 23.41 -6.43 -2.47
C GLU A 128 22.77 -5.51 -1.41
N GLU A 129 22.35 -4.30 -1.80
CA GLU A 129 21.63 -3.36 -0.95
C GLU A 129 20.29 -3.92 -0.42
N THR A 130 19.56 -4.67 -1.25
CA THR A 130 18.30 -5.33 -0.85
C THR A 130 18.57 -6.48 0.12
N LEU A 131 19.61 -7.28 -0.15
CA LEU A 131 20.03 -8.36 0.74
C LEU A 131 20.57 -7.81 2.07
N SER A 132 21.26 -6.68 2.06
CA SER A 132 21.71 -5.99 3.27
C SER A 132 20.53 -5.45 4.09
N ALA A 133 19.53 -4.87 3.44
CA ALA A 133 18.30 -4.45 4.12
C ALA A 133 17.56 -5.63 4.75
N LEU A 134 17.53 -6.79 4.09
CA LEU A 134 16.96 -8.02 4.62
C LEU A 134 17.73 -8.53 5.85
N ASP A 135 19.06 -8.57 5.79
CA ASP A 135 19.92 -8.94 6.93
C ASP A 135 19.73 -7.99 8.13
N GLN A 136 19.52 -6.70 7.90
CA GLN A 136 19.18 -5.75 8.96
C GLN A 136 17.82 -6.06 9.62
N VAL A 137 16.81 -6.41 8.83
CA VAL A 137 15.49 -6.81 9.34
C VAL A 137 15.57 -8.12 10.12
N ASP A 138 16.33 -9.10 9.61
CA ASP A 138 16.54 -10.39 10.26
C ASP A 138 17.18 -10.24 11.64
N LYS A 139 18.26 -9.45 11.75
CA LYS A 139 18.90 -9.12 13.03
C LYS A 139 17.97 -8.36 13.98
N ALA A 140 17.13 -7.46 13.46
CA ALA A 140 16.15 -6.75 14.27
C ALA A 140 15.10 -7.72 14.85
N VAL A 141 14.63 -8.66 14.04
CA VAL A 141 13.72 -9.74 14.47
C VAL A 141 14.37 -10.64 15.51
N GLU A 142 15.60 -11.09 15.29
CA GLU A 142 16.34 -11.94 16.24
C GLU A 142 16.48 -11.25 17.61
N ARG A 143 16.84 -9.96 17.60
CA ARG A 143 16.95 -9.16 18.82
C ARG A 143 15.61 -9.00 19.55
N LEU A 144 14.52 -8.79 18.81
CA LEU A 144 13.18 -8.71 19.39
C LEU A 144 12.80 -10.05 20.03
N ALA A 145 12.89 -11.14 19.28
CA ALA A 145 12.56 -12.50 19.72
C ALA A 145 13.33 -12.88 21.00
N SER A 146 14.64 -12.62 21.02
CA SER A 146 15.51 -12.91 22.18
C SER A 146 15.20 -12.07 23.42
N SER A 147 14.44 -10.98 23.27
CA SER A 147 14.10 -10.05 24.36
C SER A 147 12.67 -10.22 24.87
N LEU A 148 11.88 -11.13 24.29
CA LEU A 148 10.49 -11.33 24.70
C LEU A 148 10.39 -12.09 26.04
N PRO A 149 9.50 -11.68 26.95
CA PRO A 149 9.14 -12.51 28.09
C PRO A 149 8.32 -13.72 27.64
N GLY A 150 8.23 -14.75 28.47
CA GLY A 150 7.53 -16.01 28.13
C GLY A 150 6.01 -15.90 27.93
N ASP A 151 5.41 -14.74 28.21
CA ASP A 151 3.99 -14.42 28.01
C ASP A 151 3.76 -13.43 26.84
N ALA A 152 4.79 -13.17 26.02
CA ALA A 152 4.67 -12.38 24.80
C ALA A 152 4.82 -13.26 23.56
N SER A 153 4.23 -12.80 22.46
CA SER A 153 4.41 -13.40 21.13
C SER A 153 4.82 -12.33 20.12
N LEU A 154 5.66 -12.69 19.17
CA LEU A 154 6.06 -11.85 18.04
C LEU A 154 5.48 -12.44 16.75
N ILE A 155 4.66 -11.64 16.07
CA ILE A 155 4.09 -11.98 14.78
C ILE A 155 4.80 -11.15 13.72
N ILE A 156 5.36 -11.81 12.71
CA ILE A 156 6.07 -11.18 11.59
C ILE A 156 5.36 -11.56 10.30
N THR A 157 5.07 -10.55 9.49
CA THR A 157 4.45 -10.73 8.18
C THR A 157 4.80 -9.56 7.26
N ALA A 158 4.37 -9.66 6.01
CA ALA A 158 4.46 -8.60 5.02
C ALA A 158 3.09 -8.41 4.35
N ASP A 159 2.86 -7.24 3.78
CA ASP A 159 1.69 -6.91 2.99
C ASP A 159 1.79 -7.37 1.53
N HIS A 160 3.02 -7.44 0.99
CA HIS A 160 3.30 -8.00 -0.32
C HIS A 160 4.76 -8.45 -0.45
N GLY A 161 5.04 -9.20 -1.52
CA GLY A 161 6.39 -9.44 -2.02
C GLY A 161 6.77 -8.49 -3.15
N HIS A 162 7.74 -8.89 -3.96
CA HIS A 162 8.35 -8.05 -5.00
C HIS A 162 8.74 -8.87 -6.23
N LEU A 163 8.76 -8.22 -7.38
CA LEU A 163 9.18 -8.80 -8.65
C LEU A 163 9.98 -7.76 -9.46
N ASP A 164 11.09 -8.20 -10.04
CA ASP A 164 11.90 -7.35 -10.91
C ASP A 164 11.30 -7.25 -12.32
N ALA A 165 11.29 -6.03 -12.87
CA ALA A 165 10.87 -5.74 -14.23
C ALA A 165 12.05 -5.15 -15.02
N GLY A 166 12.53 -5.90 -16.02
CA GLY A 166 13.59 -5.47 -16.90
C GLY A 166 13.11 -4.47 -17.95
N PRO A 167 14.03 -3.96 -18.81
CA PRO A 167 13.71 -2.93 -19.79
C PRO A 167 12.60 -3.32 -20.77
N ASP A 168 12.51 -4.59 -21.16
CA ASP A 168 11.53 -5.08 -22.13
C ASP A 168 10.13 -5.20 -21.52
N GLU A 169 10.05 -5.31 -20.19
CA GLU A 169 8.80 -5.38 -19.43
C GLU A 169 8.30 -4.00 -18.98
N GLN A 170 9.00 -2.91 -19.35
CA GLN A 170 8.69 -1.54 -18.94
C GLN A 170 7.87 -0.81 -20.00
N HIS A 171 6.55 -0.95 -19.95
CA HIS A 171 5.65 -0.20 -20.82
C HIS A 171 5.29 1.15 -20.21
N LYS A 172 5.06 2.13 -21.08
CA LYS A 172 4.68 3.49 -20.69
C LYS A 172 3.51 3.94 -21.54
N LEU A 173 2.55 4.61 -20.90
CA LEU A 173 1.52 5.36 -21.61
C LEU A 173 1.97 6.82 -21.77
N GLU A 174 1.84 7.36 -22.97
CA GLU A 174 2.06 8.77 -23.24
C GLU A 174 0.78 9.59 -23.01
N PRO A 175 0.86 10.91 -22.75
CA PRO A 175 -0.33 11.75 -22.49
C PRO A 175 -1.46 11.63 -23.52
N ASN A 176 -1.13 11.38 -24.79
CA ASN A 176 -2.08 11.25 -25.90
C ASN A 176 -2.39 9.79 -26.28
N ASP A 177 -2.10 8.84 -25.39
CA ASP A 177 -2.33 7.42 -25.67
C ASP A 177 -3.81 7.09 -25.87
N ALA A 178 -4.12 6.23 -26.84
CA ALA A 178 -5.49 5.82 -27.16
C ALA A 178 -6.22 5.15 -25.98
N LEU A 179 -5.53 4.41 -25.10
CA LEU A 179 -6.13 3.86 -23.88
C LEU A 179 -6.65 4.98 -22.97
N LEU A 180 -5.84 6.02 -22.76
CA LEU A 180 -6.22 7.16 -21.92
C LEU A 180 -7.38 7.96 -22.51
N SER A 181 -7.49 8.03 -23.83
CA SER A 181 -8.60 8.71 -24.50
C SER A 181 -9.96 8.04 -24.31
N LEU A 182 -9.99 6.77 -23.90
CA LEU A 182 -11.22 6.04 -23.55
C LEU A 182 -11.66 6.28 -22.10
N CYS A 183 -10.75 6.79 -21.25
CA CYS A 183 -10.99 6.98 -19.83
C CYS A 183 -11.81 8.25 -19.57
N LEU A 184 -12.74 8.15 -18.62
CA LEU A 184 -13.56 9.27 -18.11
C LEU A 184 -12.79 10.19 -17.15
N GLY A 185 -11.60 9.80 -16.74
CA GLY A 185 -10.72 10.51 -15.82
C GLY A 185 -9.34 9.87 -15.76
N PRO A 186 -8.43 10.40 -14.94
CA PRO A 186 -7.08 9.85 -14.82
C PRO A 186 -7.12 8.42 -14.25
N PRO A 187 -6.29 7.50 -14.74
CA PRO A 187 -6.03 6.23 -14.07
C PRO A 187 -5.53 6.43 -12.63
N SER A 188 -5.83 5.47 -11.77
CA SER A 188 -5.31 5.39 -10.40
C SER A 188 -4.78 3.99 -10.10
N GLY A 189 -4.32 3.73 -8.87
CA GLY A 189 -3.73 2.45 -8.49
C GLY A 189 -2.20 2.47 -8.47
N ASP A 190 -1.60 1.40 -8.98
CA ASP A 190 -0.17 1.20 -9.15
C ASP A 190 0.13 0.84 -10.62
N ILE A 191 1.40 0.87 -11.03
CA ILE A 191 1.78 0.57 -12.43
C ILE A 191 1.61 -0.92 -12.79
N ARG A 192 1.39 -1.79 -11.79
CA ARG A 192 1.05 -3.21 -12.00
C ARG A 192 -0.42 -3.54 -11.72
N LEU A 193 -1.17 -2.55 -11.24
CA LEU A 193 -2.61 -2.64 -10.97
C LEU A 193 -3.23 -1.27 -11.20
N MET A 194 -3.62 -1.01 -12.44
CA MET A 194 -4.20 0.26 -12.84
C MET A 194 -5.73 0.16 -12.78
N TYR A 195 -6.34 1.08 -12.03
CA TYR A 195 -7.78 1.27 -11.98
C TYR A 195 -8.18 2.36 -12.98
N VAL A 196 -9.18 2.09 -13.83
CA VAL A 196 -9.73 3.06 -14.77
C VAL A 196 -11.25 3.08 -14.73
N ASN A 197 -11.81 4.22 -15.15
CA ASN A 197 -13.22 4.36 -15.46
C ASN A 197 -13.37 4.65 -16.95
N VAL A 198 -14.12 3.83 -17.65
CA VAL A 198 -14.51 4.05 -19.05
C VAL A 198 -16.03 4.09 -19.17
N ARG A 199 -16.57 4.55 -20.30
CA ARG A 199 -18.00 4.36 -20.59
C ARG A 199 -18.28 2.88 -20.88
N ASP A 200 -19.48 2.40 -20.57
CA ASP A 200 -19.84 0.98 -20.74
C ASP A 200 -19.64 0.51 -22.18
N GLU A 201 -19.99 1.34 -23.17
CA GLU A 201 -19.79 1.05 -24.59
C GLU A 201 -18.30 0.96 -25.01
N ASN A 202 -17.38 1.47 -24.19
CA ASN A 202 -15.94 1.44 -24.44
C ASN A 202 -15.22 0.30 -23.72
N ILE A 203 -15.89 -0.46 -22.85
CA ILE A 203 -15.26 -1.55 -22.08
C ILE A 203 -14.60 -2.58 -23.00
N GLN A 204 -15.34 -3.09 -23.98
CA GLN A 204 -14.83 -4.11 -24.89
C GLN A 204 -13.67 -3.58 -25.75
N LYS A 205 -13.79 -2.35 -26.25
CA LYS A 205 -12.74 -1.68 -27.01
C LYS A 205 -11.46 -1.47 -26.19
N PHE A 206 -11.60 -1.12 -24.91
CA PHE A 206 -10.45 -0.95 -24.00
C PHE A 206 -9.73 -2.29 -23.81
N ARG A 207 -10.46 -3.38 -23.56
CA ARG A 207 -9.91 -4.75 -23.42
C ARG A 207 -9.14 -5.18 -24.66
N GLU A 208 -9.75 -5.03 -25.83
CA GLU A 208 -9.14 -5.39 -27.11
C GLU A 208 -7.86 -4.59 -27.36
N LEU A 209 -7.85 -3.31 -27.02
CA LEU A 209 -6.66 -2.46 -27.19
C LEU A 209 -5.51 -2.87 -26.26
N VAL A 210 -5.80 -3.23 -25.00
CA VAL A 210 -4.78 -3.77 -24.08
C VAL A 210 -4.24 -5.10 -24.60
N SER A 211 -5.13 -6.04 -24.92
CA SER A 211 -4.75 -7.37 -25.43
C SER A 211 -3.96 -7.29 -26.74
N THR A 212 -4.34 -6.42 -27.67
CA THR A 212 -3.60 -6.25 -28.94
C THR A 212 -2.19 -5.71 -28.73
N ARG A 213 -1.98 -4.87 -27.70
CA ARG A 213 -0.69 -4.20 -27.46
C ARG A 213 0.27 -5.00 -26.59
N TYR A 214 -0.29 -5.72 -25.63
CA TYR A 214 0.47 -6.34 -24.54
C TYR A 214 0.16 -7.83 -24.37
N ASP A 215 -0.59 -8.42 -25.30
CA ASP A 215 -0.90 -9.85 -25.33
C ASP A 215 -1.45 -10.35 -23.98
N GLU A 216 -0.75 -11.30 -23.34
CA GLU A 216 -1.12 -11.91 -22.06
C GLU A 216 -0.49 -11.22 -20.83
N ASP A 217 0.31 -10.16 -21.01
CA ASP A 217 1.04 -9.48 -19.92
C ASP A 217 0.12 -8.81 -18.90
N PHE A 218 -1.09 -8.42 -19.34
CA PHE A 218 -2.09 -7.76 -18.50
C PHE A 218 -3.46 -8.41 -18.65
N LEU A 219 -4.06 -8.73 -17.49
CA LEU A 219 -5.44 -9.14 -17.38
C LEU A 219 -6.34 -7.91 -17.18
N VAL A 220 -7.39 -7.78 -17.99
CA VAL A 220 -8.35 -6.67 -17.89
C VAL A 220 -9.70 -7.15 -17.35
N LEU A 221 -9.95 -6.91 -16.07
CA LEU A 221 -11.19 -7.29 -15.40
C LEU A 221 -12.13 -6.11 -15.21
N THR A 222 -13.44 -6.37 -15.28
CA THR A 222 -14.39 -5.44 -14.66
C THR A 222 -14.31 -5.54 -13.15
N THR A 223 -14.79 -4.51 -12.47
CA THR A 223 -14.91 -4.55 -11.00
C THR A 223 -15.81 -5.68 -10.53
N ASP A 224 -16.85 -6.04 -11.30
CA ASP A 224 -17.74 -7.14 -10.93
C ASP A 224 -17.08 -8.51 -11.14
N GLU A 225 -16.36 -8.72 -12.23
CA GLU A 225 -15.58 -9.95 -12.44
C GLU A 225 -14.52 -10.15 -11.35
N ALA A 226 -13.80 -9.10 -10.96
CA ALA A 226 -12.81 -9.17 -9.88
C ALA A 226 -13.44 -9.51 -8.52
N VAL A 227 -14.68 -9.07 -8.28
CA VAL A 227 -15.46 -9.44 -7.08
C VAL A 227 -15.91 -10.90 -7.16
N GLU A 228 -16.41 -11.34 -8.31
CA GLU A 228 -16.80 -12.75 -8.53
C GLU A 228 -15.63 -13.72 -8.35
N MET A 229 -14.40 -13.26 -8.63
CA MET A 229 -13.16 -13.99 -8.41
C MET A 229 -12.62 -13.88 -6.97
N ASP A 230 -13.33 -13.23 -6.04
CA ASP A 230 -12.92 -12.97 -4.65
C ASP A 230 -11.55 -12.25 -4.54
N LEU A 231 -11.15 -11.45 -5.54
CA LEU A 231 -9.84 -10.77 -5.52
C LEU A 231 -9.72 -9.72 -4.40
N PHE A 232 -10.84 -9.21 -3.91
CA PHE A 232 -10.90 -8.30 -2.76
C PHE A 232 -11.15 -9.02 -1.43
N GLY A 233 -11.09 -10.36 -1.44
CA GLY A 233 -11.53 -11.20 -0.34
C GLY A 233 -13.03 -11.50 -0.40
N PRO A 234 -13.52 -12.31 0.55
CA PRO A 234 -14.89 -12.79 0.52
C PRO A 234 -15.90 -11.67 0.77
N GLY A 235 -17.00 -11.71 0.01
CA GLY A 235 -18.15 -10.84 0.20
C GLY A 235 -18.18 -9.63 -0.72
N ALA A 236 -19.23 -8.81 -0.57
CA ALA A 236 -19.43 -7.65 -1.43
C ALA A 236 -18.46 -6.51 -1.08
N LEU A 237 -17.94 -5.84 -2.11
CA LEU A 237 -17.25 -4.56 -1.95
C LEU A 237 -18.15 -3.53 -1.27
N SER A 238 -17.60 -2.78 -0.32
CA SER A 238 -18.29 -1.62 0.24
C SER A 238 -18.53 -0.56 -0.85
N PRO A 239 -19.57 0.28 -0.72
CA PRO A 239 -19.79 1.40 -1.66
C PRO A 239 -18.57 2.31 -1.81
N GLU A 240 -17.85 2.54 -0.72
CA GLU A 240 -16.65 3.37 -0.70
C GLU A 240 -15.50 2.74 -1.47
N ALA A 241 -15.27 1.43 -1.30
CA ALA A 241 -14.25 0.71 -2.05
C ALA A 241 -14.59 0.68 -3.55
N ARG A 242 -15.85 0.37 -3.89
CA ARG A 242 -16.34 0.37 -5.27
C ARG A 242 -16.16 1.74 -5.96
N SER A 243 -16.39 2.84 -5.25
CA SER A 243 -16.17 4.19 -5.82
C SER A 243 -14.70 4.53 -6.13
N ARG A 244 -13.74 3.75 -5.59
CA ARG A 244 -12.30 4.04 -5.67
C ARG A 244 -11.55 3.17 -6.68
N VAL A 245 -12.07 1.98 -7.00
CA VAL A 245 -11.43 0.99 -7.90
C VAL A 245 -11.84 1.13 -9.37
N GLY A 246 -12.72 2.08 -9.69
CA GLY A 246 -13.21 2.28 -11.06
C GLY A 246 -14.13 1.14 -11.53
N ASN A 247 -14.32 1.03 -12.86
CA ASN A 247 -15.11 -0.04 -13.48
C ASN A 247 -14.25 -1.06 -14.25
N LEU A 248 -12.96 -0.76 -14.47
CA LEU A 248 -11.99 -1.68 -15.04
C LEU A 248 -10.68 -1.67 -14.24
N MET A 249 -10.05 -2.84 -14.17
CA MET A 249 -8.74 -3.10 -13.63
C MET A 249 -7.83 -3.68 -14.71
N VAL A 250 -6.63 -3.12 -14.86
CA VAL A 250 -5.56 -3.68 -15.68
C VAL A 250 -4.49 -4.21 -14.74
N ILE A 251 -4.36 -5.53 -14.66
CA ILE A 251 -3.56 -6.23 -13.66
C ILE A 251 -2.42 -6.96 -14.34
N SER A 252 -1.18 -6.72 -13.92
CA SER A 252 -0.04 -7.49 -14.41
C SER A 252 -0.13 -8.95 -13.97
N THR A 253 -0.03 -9.87 -14.93
CA THR A 253 -0.01 -11.34 -14.71
C THR A 253 1.40 -11.91 -14.68
N GLY A 254 2.36 -11.19 -15.28
CA GLY A 254 3.78 -11.48 -15.29
C GLY A 254 4.60 -10.27 -14.85
N ARG A 255 5.80 -10.09 -15.43
CA ARG A 255 6.76 -9.03 -15.03
C ARG A 255 6.42 -7.64 -15.57
N ALA A 256 5.57 -7.56 -16.57
CA ALA A 256 5.23 -6.32 -17.25
C ALA A 256 4.67 -5.26 -16.29
N VAL A 257 5.05 -4.01 -16.52
CA VAL A 257 4.52 -2.83 -15.84
C VAL A 257 3.99 -1.85 -16.85
N LEU A 258 2.94 -1.12 -16.49
CA LEU A 258 2.32 -0.10 -17.33
C LEU A 258 2.37 1.26 -16.63
N ASP A 259 3.41 2.03 -16.89
CA ASP A 259 3.61 3.35 -16.28
C ASP A 259 2.78 4.42 -16.98
N TYR A 260 1.67 4.81 -16.35
CA TYR A 260 0.80 5.91 -16.79
C TYR A 260 1.12 7.25 -16.09
N ARG A 261 2.11 7.29 -15.18
CA ARG A 261 2.35 8.45 -14.32
C ARG A 261 2.88 9.64 -15.09
N THR A 262 3.78 9.41 -16.06
CA THR A 262 4.27 10.49 -16.92
C THR A 262 3.15 11.09 -17.76
N ALA A 263 2.21 10.28 -18.26
CA ALA A 263 1.05 10.77 -19.02
C ALA A 263 0.22 11.80 -18.23
N LEU A 264 0.17 11.61 -16.92
CA LEU A 264 -0.57 12.47 -16.00
C LEU A 264 0.28 13.59 -15.39
N GLY A 265 1.53 13.79 -15.85
CA GLY A 265 2.45 14.79 -15.31
C GLY A 265 2.98 14.47 -13.90
N LEU A 266 2.95 13.20 -13.48
CA LEU A 266 3.15 12.77 -12.08
C LEU A 266 4.58 12.29 -11.78
N LYS A 267 5.40 12.04 -12.81
CA LYS A 267 6.81 11.66 -12.62
C LYS A 267 7.67 12.92 -12.75
N ALA A 268 8.32 13.32 -11.66
CA ALA A 268 9.35 14.35 -11.69
C ALA A 268 10.46 13.93 -12.69
N GLU A 269 10.85 14.85 -13.58
CA GLU A 269 11.99 14.66 -14.47
C GLU A 269 13.24 14.23 -13.66
N GLY A 270 13.98 13.25 -14.18
CA GLY A 270 15.24 12.80 -13.56
C GLY A 270 15.12 11.71 -12.48
N LYS A 271 13.92 11.26 -12.09
CA LYS A 271 13.79 10.09 -11.20
C LYS A 271 14.07 8.78 -11.96
N ALA A 272 15.07 8.04 -11.49
CA ALA A 272 15.37 6.71 -11.99
C ALA A 272 14.13 5.80 -11.94
N THR A 273 13.97 5.01 -12.97
CA THR A 273 12.93 3.97 -13.03
C THR A 273 13.24 2.91 -11.97
N LYS A 274 12.20 2.55 -11.19
CA LYS A 274 12.32 1.50 -10.18
C LYS A 274 12.59 0.16 -10.87
N ARG A 275 13.37 -0.69 -10.21
CA ARG A 275 13.79 -2.00 -10.75
C ARG A 275 12.86 -3.12 -10.33
N SER A 276 12.28 -3.01 -9.14
CA SER A 276 11.31 -3.94 -8.61
C SER A 276 9.97 -3.26 -8.37
N HIS A 277 8.90 -4.04 -8.41
CA HIS A 277 7.53 -3.60 -8.28
C HIS A 277 6.68 -4.67 -7.57
N HIS A 278 5.48 -4.27 -7.17
CA HIS A 278 4.48 -5.14 -6.55
C HIS A 278 3.08 -4.77 -7.08
N SER A 279 2.01 -5.40 -6.55
CA SER A 279 0.59 -5.22 -6.89
C SER A 279 0.03 -6.05 -8.05
N GLY A 280 0.85 -6.87 -8.70
CA GLY A 280 0.43 -7.88 -9.67
C GLY A 280 -0.07 -9.18 -9.02
N LEU A 281 -0.33 -10.18 -9.86
CA LEU A 281 -0.88 -11.49 -9.45
C LEU A 281 0.17 -12.60 -9.36
N THR A 282 1.48 -12.29 -9.43
CA THR A 282 2.48 -13.36 -9.41
C THR A 282 2.64 -13.93 -7.99
N PRO A 283 2.98 -15.23 -7.87
CA PRO A 283 3.26 -15.82 -6.56
C PRO A 283 4.33 -15.09 -5.75
N GLU A 284 5.34 -14.50 -6.40
CA GLU A 284 6.41 -13.72 -5.76
C GLU A 284 5.88 -12.45 -5.07
N GLU A 285 4.78 -11.89 -5.54
CA GLU A 285 4.15 -10.72 -4.94
C GLU A 285 3.08 -11.09 -3.92
N MET A 286 2.33 -12.15 -4.16
CA MET A 286 1.17 -12.52 -3.33
C MET A 286 1.54 -13.39 -2.12
N ARG A 287 2.62 -14.18 -2.19
CA ARG A 287 3.03 -15.06 -1.09
C ARG A 287 3.92 -14.32 -0.11
N VAL A 288 3.35 -14.01 1.05
CA VAL A 288 4.04 -13.31 2.14
C VAL A 288 4.30 -14.26 3.33
N PRO A 289 5.36 -14.04 4.11
CA PRO A 289 5.62 -14.85 5.30
C PRO A 289 4.57 -14.59 6.39
N LEU A 290 4.32 -15.61 7.20
CA LEU A 290 3.67 -15.48 8.50
C LEU A 290 4.48 -16.30 9.51
N LEU A 291 5.22 -15.62 10.38
CA LEU A 291 6.01 -16.24 11.43
C LEU A 291 5.43 -15.83 12.78
N ILE A 292 5.30 -16.79 13.70
CA ILE A 292 4.83 -16.57 15.07
C ILE A 292 5.88 -17.18 15.99
N ILE A 293 6.49 -16.34 16.83
CA ILE A 293 7.52 -16.68 17.82
C ILE A 293 6.92 -16.49 19.22
#